data_AF-A0A9E2API9-F1
#
_entry.id   AF-A0A9E2API9-F1
#
_cell.length_a   1.000
_cell.length_b   1.000
_cell.length_c   1.000
_cell.angle_alpha   90.00
_cell.angle_beta   90.00
_cell.angle_gamma   90.00
#
_symmetry.space_group_name_H-M   'P 1'
#
loop_
_entity.id
_entity.type
_entity.pdbx_description
1 polymer ?
#
loop_
_entity_poly.entity_id
_entity_poly.type
_entity_poly.pdbx_seq_one_letter_code
_entity_poly.pdbx_strand_id
1 'polypeptide(L)'
;MKSFTNRIFDSKRYSNLAALWFLACFFCLNLTVHGQAVPLQTSVVADFEVDADAYSGIFELPDGTVTLTDDWLQGAAGMGVIDETSPENAATRAALLAGDNIQAEFRMSQPFGYLDGNFNRWLDAIYARDQHTKGGEMDLTVFGGGDDKNFDDPSTWSYKEGDVPQKNDIIDAYAHIRRSAGTQNLWVFFGATTRSPNGDNYLDFEVFRADVEYD
;
A
#
# COMPACT_ATOMS: atom_id res chain seq x y z
N MET A 1 48.46 59.04 46.81
CA MET A 1 47.49 58.89 45.71
C MET A 1 47.77 57.54 45.03
N LYS A 2 47.10 56.45 45.45
CA LYS A 2 47.26 55.10 44.87
C LYS A 2 46.16 54.89 43.85
N SER A 3 46.55 54.75 42.58
CA SER A 3 45.67 54.53 41.44
C SER A 3 45.04 53.15 41.50
N PHE A 4 43.71 53.10 41.52
CA PHE A 4 42.90 51.94 41.17
C PHE A 4 42.97 51.70 39.65
N THR A 5 42.50 50.53 39.21
CA THR A 5 42.27 50.06 37.82
C THR A 5 43.48 49.33 37.18
N ASN A 6 43.37 48.16 36.54
CA ASN A 6 42.24 47.37 36.06
C ASN A 6 42.59 45.87 36.14
N ARG A 7 41.66 45.04 36.66
CA ARG A 7 41.68 43.59 36.40
C ARG A 7 41.19 43.41 34.96
N ILE A 8 42.10 43.03 34.07
CA ILE A 8 41.79 42.73 32.67
C ILE A 8 41.05 41.38 32.66
N PHE A 9 39.79 41.42 32.24
CA PHE A 9 38.95 40.26 32.00
C PHE A 9 39.52 39.45 30.82
N ASP A 10 39.86 38.18 31.07
CA ASP A 10 40.45 37.25 30.09
C ASP A 10 39.36 36.72 29.14
N SER A 11 39.23 37.34 27.96
CA SER A 11 38.13 37.17 27.01
C SER A 11 37.94 35.74 26.48
N LYS A 12 39.01 34.93 26.46
CA LYS A 12 38.95 33.53 26.00
C LYS A 12 38.17 32.62 26.94
N ARG A 13 38.17 32.91 28.25
CA ARG A 13 37.44 32.10 29.25
C ARG A 13 35.92 32.29 29.14
N TYR A 14 35.48 33.50 28.81
CA TYR A 14 34.06 33.82 28.62
C TYR A 14 33.48 33.23 27.32
N SER A 15 34.29 33.13 26.25
CA SER A 15 33.88 32.48 25.00
C SER A 15 33.56 30.99 25.18
N ASN A 16 34.38 30.27 25.95
CA ASN A 16 34.17 28.84 26.20
C ASN A 16 32.99 28.58 27.13
N LEU A 17 32.80 29.44 28.14
CA LEU A 17 31.62 29.38 29.01
C LEU A 17 30.33 29.68 28.24
N ALA A 18 30.33 30.69 27.37
CA ALA A 18 29.17 31.01 26.54
C ALA A 18 28.79 29.85 25.61
N ALA A 19 29.76 29.19 24.99
CA ALA A 19 29.52 28.01 24.15
C ALA A 19 28.96 26.82 24.95
N LEU A 20 29.47 26.58 26.16
CA LEU A 20 28.97 25.54 27.07
C LEU A 20 27.54 25.83 27.54
N TRP A 21 27.22 27.09 27.84
CA TRP A 21 25.86 27.51 28.18
C TRP A 21 24.91 27.38 26.99
N PHE A 22 25.34 27.76 25.78
CA PHE A 22 24.53 27.60 24.57
C PHE A 22 24.22 26.13 24.29
N LEU A 23 25.21 25.25 24.43
CA LEU A 23 25.07 23.81 24.27
C LEU A 23 24.16 23.21 25.35
N ALA A 24 24.33 23.62 26.61
CA ALA A 24 23.45 23.20 27.72
C ALA A 24 22.01 23.65 27.51
N CYS A 25 21.78 24.90 27.06
CA CYS A 25 20.45 25.39 26.71
C CYS A 25 19.83 24.59 25.56
N PHE A 26 20.62 24.16 24.58
CA PHE A 26 20.15 23.32 23.46
C PHE A 26 19.68 21.93 23.95
N PHE A 27 20.34 21.35 24.96
CA PHE A 27 19.93 20.08 25.58
C PHE A 27 18.79 20.22 26.61
N CYS A 28 18.47 21.43 27.07
CA CYS A 28 17.31 21.70 27.95
C CYS A 28 16.01 21.99 27.18
N LEU A 29 16.06 22.00 25.85
CA LEU A 29 14.86 22.08 25.03
C LEU A 29 14.15 20.73 25.04
N ASN A 30 13.00 20.66 25.72
CA ASN A 30 12.08 19.53 25.60
C ASN A 30 11.42 19.59 24.22
N LEU A 31 12.10 19.05 23.22
CA LEU A 31 11.55 18.87 21.88
C LEU A 31 10.58 17.68 21.94
N THR A 32 9.28 17.97 22.02
CA THR A 32 8.25 16.97 21.78
C THR A 32 8.25 16.64 20.29
N VAL A 33 8.86 15.52 19.94
CA VAL A 33 8.76 14.94 18.60
C VAL A 33 7.46 14.14 18.55
N HIS A 34 6.53 14.57 17.71
CA HIS A 34 5.33 13.81 17.41
C HIS A 34 5.65 12.85 16.27
N GLY A 35 5.62 11.54 16.56
CA GLY A 35 5.64 10.49 15.55
C GLY A 35 4.29 9.78 15.56
N GLN A 36 3.70 9.54 14.40
CA GLN A 36 2.55 8.66 14.28
C GLN A 36 3.04 7.22 14.33
N ALA A 37 2.62 6.46 15.35
CA ALA A 37 2.71 5.00 15.28
C ALA A 37 1.57 4.52 14.38
N VAL A 38 1.90 3.85 13.28
CA VAL A 38 0.94 3.05 12.52
C VAL A 38 0.98 1.65 13.14
N PRO A 39 -0.01 1.26 13.96
CA PRO A 39 -0.02 -0.08 14.53
C PRO A 39 -0.09 -1.10 13.39
N LEU A 40 0.90 -1.98 13.32
CA LEU A 40 0.88 -3.17 12.48
C LEU A 40 -0.10 -4.15 13.14
N GLN A 41 -1.35 -4.09 12.73
CA GLN A 41 -2.42 -4.94 13.24
C GLN A 41 -3.35 -5.31 12.10
N THR A 42 -3.96 -6.49 12.21
CA THR A 42 -5.09 -6.86 11.37
C THR A 42 -6.29 -5.99 11.70
N SER A 43 -7.08 -5.66 10.68
CA SER A 43 -8.36 -5.00 10.82
C SER A 43 -9.43 -5.76 10.05
N VAL A 44 -10.47 -6.22 10.74
CA VAL A 44 -11.61 -6.88 10.10
C VAL A 44 -12.78 -5.89 9.97
N VAL A 45 -13.26 -5.71 8.75
CA VAL A 45 -14.36 -4.79 8.45
C VAL A 45 -15.36 -5.44 7.50
N ALA A 46 -16.63 -5.50 7.91
CA ALA A 46 -17.68 -6.17 7.15
C ALA A 46 -17.29 -7.60 6.74
N ASP A 47 -16.64 -8.31 7.66
CA ASP A 47 -16.08 -9.66 7.49
C ASP A 47 -15.01 -9.78 6.39
N PHE A 48 -14.45 -8.67 5.94
CA PHE A 48 -13.24 -8.64 5.12
C PHE A 48 -12.03 -8.30 5.99
N GLU A 49 -10.98 -9.09 5.86
CA GLU A 49 -9.72 -8.90 6.56
C GLU A 49 -8.79 -7.96 5.80
N VAL A 50 -8.16 -7.04 6.54
CA VAL A 50 -7.10 -6.18 6.00
C VAL A 50 -5.89 -6.34 6.90
N ASP A 51 -4.92 -7.11 6.43
CA ASP A 51 -3.65 -7.32 7.12
C ASP A 51 -2.47 -7.51 6.14
N ALA A 52 -1.41 -8.19 6.56
CA ALA A 52 -0.19 -8.37 5.76
C ALA A 52 -0.23 -9.59 4.83
N ASP A 53 -1.28 -10.41 4.89
CA ASP A 53 -1.48 -11.54 3.99
C ASP A 53 -2.66 -11.33 3.03
N ALA A 54 -3.07 -12.40 2.37
CA ALA A 54 -4.07 -12.33 1.29
C ALA A 54 -5.02 -13.53 1.30
N TYR A 55 -4.92 -14.41 2.29
CA TYR A 55 -5.62 -15.68 2.31
C TYR A 55 -6.65 -15.68 3.42
N SER A 56 -7.91 -15.91 3.03
CA SER A 56 -9.02 -15.81 3.95
C SER A 56 -8.89 -16.72 5.18
N GLY A 57 -9.07 -16.15 6.36
CA GLY A 57 -8.96 -16.86 7.64
C GLY A 57 -7.53 -17.23 8.06
N ILE A 58 -6.53 -16.67 7.40
CA ILE A 58 -5.14 -16.64 7.87
C ILE A 58 -4.90 -15.24 8.43
N PHE A 59 -4.21 -15.16 9.56
CA PHE A 59 -3.93 -13.90 10.26
C PHE A 59 -2.43 -13.84 10.50
N GLU A 60 -1.70 -13.04 9.73
CA GLU A 60 -0.26 -12.87 9.94
C GLU A 60 0.05 -11.98 11.15
N LEU A 61 -0.90 -11.08 11.49
CA LEU A 61 -0.81 -10.21 12.65
C LEU A 61 -1.91 -10.57 13.69
N PRO A 62 -1.63 -10.50 15.00
CA PRO A 62 -2.61 -10.94 16.00
C PRO A 62 -3.87 -10.04 16.07
N ASP A 63 -5.06 -10.57 15.75
CA ASP A 63 -6.37 -9.90 15.98
C ASP A 63 -7.17 -10.48 17.17
N GLY A 64 -6.68 -11.53 17.81
CA GLY A 64 -7.21 -11.99 19.09
C GLY A 64 -8.65 -12.53 19.14
N THR A 65 -9.48 -12.55 18.09
CA THR A 65 -10.82 -13.20 18.21
C THR A 65 -11.56 -13.63 16.93
N VAL A 66 -11.18 -13.25 15.71
CA VAL A 66 -11.94 -13.60 14.50
C VAL A 66 -11.22 -14.69 13.70
N THR A 67 -11.93 -15.71 13.21
CA THR A 67 -11.33 -16.83 12.45
C THR A 67 -12.14 -17.24 11.21
N LEU A 68 -13.16 -16.45 10.83
CA LEU A 68 -14.10 -16.74 9.73
C LEU A 68 -14.25 -15.52 8.82
N THR A 69 -13.14 -14.88 8.49
CA THR A 69 -13.06 -13.71 7.61
C THR A 69 -12.91 -14.11 6.15
N ASP A 70 -13.45 -13.29 5.26
CA ASP A 70 -13.05 -13.27 3.85
C ASP A 70 -11.78 -12.43 3.69
N ASP A 71 -11.02 -12.74 2.64
CA ASP A 71 -9.87 -11.97 2.17
C ASP A 71 -9.77 -12.16 0.64
N TRP A 72 -8.72 -11.66 0.00
CA TRP A 72 -8.50 -11.70 -1.44
C TRP A 72 -8.65 -13.10 -2.02
N LEU A 73 -7.88 -14.07 -1.50
CA LEU A 73 -7.76 -15.42 -2.03
C LEU A 73 -8.33 -16.45 -1.06
N GLN A 74 -8.70 -17.63 -1.58
CA GLN A 74 -9.25 -18.70 -0.77
C GLN A 74 -8.19 -19.30 0.17
N GLY A 75 -8.42 -19.15 1.49
CA GLY A 75 -7.56 -19.65 2.55
C GLY A 75 -8.19 -20.76 3.41
N ALA A 76 -7.91 -20.71 4.71
CA ALA A 76 -8.34 -21.72 5.69
C ALA A 76 -9.81 -21.58 6.13
N ALA A 77 -10.36 -20.37 6.05
CA ALA A 77 -11.76 -20.06 6.28
C ALA A 77 -12.23 -19.00 5.29
N GLY A 78 -13.51 -18.60 5.29
CA GLY A 78 -14.04 -17.66 4.30
C GLY A 78 -14.10 -18.25 2.88
N MET A 79 -14.52 -17.43 1.92
CA MET A 79 -14.70 -17.90 0.53
C MET A 79 -13.56 -17.47 -0.42
N GLY A 80 -12.73 -16.49 -0.04
CA GLY A 80 -11.85 -15.77 -0.97
C GLY A 80 -12.69 -14.92 -1.94
N VAL A 81 -12.46 -13.62 -2.01
CA VAL A 81 -13.32 -12.75 -2.84
C VAL A 81 -12.99 -12.87 -4.33
N ILE A 82 -11.77 -13.26 -4.67
CA ILE A 82 -11.31 -13.50 -6.04
C ILE A 82 -11.53 -14.95 -6.43
N ASP A 83 -11.88 -15.19 -7.70
CA ASP A 83 -12.06 -16.52 -8.27
C ASP A 83 -10.76 -17.07 -8.85
N GLU A 84 -9.78 -17.43 -8.03
CA GLU A 84 -8.60 -18.11 -8.55
C GLU A 84 -8.83 -19.61 -8.77
N THR A 85 -9.87 -20.20 -8.19
CA THR A 85 -10.01 -21.66 -8.10
C THR A 85 -10.89 -22.31 -9.16
N SER A 86 -11.76 -21.54 -9.84
CA SER A 86 -12.67 -22.08 -10.84
C SER A 86 -11.98 -22.82 -11.99
N PRO A 87 -12.70 -23.75 -12.67
CA PRO A 87 -12.14 -24.49 -13.81
C PRO A 87 -11.72 -23.60 -14.98
N GLU A 88 -12.38 -22.46 -15.18
CA GLU A 88 -12.05 -21.49 -16.22
C GLU A 88 -10.70 -20.81 -15.99
N ASN A 89 -10.35 -20.57 -14.72
CA ASN A 89 -9.10 -19.92 -14.33
C ASN A 89 -7.95 -20.92 -14.09
N ALA A 90 -8.22 -22.23 -14.16
CA ALA A 90 -7.24 -23.28 -13.85
C ALA A 90 -5.98 -23.24 -14.72
N ALA A 91 -6.10 -22.92 -16.01
CA ALA A 91 -4.95 -22.83 -16.93
C ALA A 91 -4.06 -21.63 -16.60
N THR A 92 -4.66 -20.45 -16.44
CA THR A 92 -3.95 -19.23 -16.04
C THR A 92 -3.28 -19.40 -14.68
N ARG A 93 -4.00 -19.96 -13.70
CA ARG A 93 -3.44 -20.28 -12.37
C ARG A 93 -2.25 -21.23 -12.48
N ALA A 94 -2.35 -22.27 -13.30
CA ALA A 94 -1.24 -23.22 -13.48
C ALA A 94 0.00 -22.56 -14.09
N ALA A 95 -0.16 -21.65 -15.05
CA ALA A 95 0.94 -20.87 -15.62
C ALA A 95 1.60 -19.95 -14.58
N LEU A 96 0.79 -19.21 -13.81
CA LEU A 96 1.30 -18.36 -12.73
C LEU A 96 2.06 -19.17 -11.66
N LEU A 97 1.54 -20.34 -11.27
CA LEU A 97 2.22 -21.24 -10.32
C LEU A 97 3.52 -21.85 -10.89
N ALA A 98 3.61 -22.00 -12.21
CA ALA A 98 4.84 -22.41 -12.88
C ALA A 98 5.88 -21.28 -12.95
N GLY A 99 5.50 -20.05 -12.62
CA GLY A 99 6.35 -18.86 -12.66
C GLY A 99 6.34 -18.15 -14.01
N ASP A 100 5.33 -18.40 -14.86
CA ASP A 100 5.21 -17.74 -16.15
C ASP A 100 4.97 -16.23 -15.96
N ASN A 101 5.64 -15.43 -16.78
CA ASN A 101 5.52 -13.98 -16.79
C ASN A 101 4.36 -13.53 -17.71
N ILE A 102 3.13 -13.71 -17.23
CA ILE A 102 1.90 -13.43 -17.98
C ILE A 102 1.02 -12.43 -17.27
N GLN A 103 0.20 -11.73 -18.05
CA GLN A 103 -0.93 -10.96 -17.55
C GLN A 103 -2.07 -11.90 -17.16
N ALA A 104 -2.80 -11.55 -16.11
CA ALA A 104 -3.97 -12.30 -15.67
C ALA A 104 -5.03 -11.39 -15.08
N GLU A 105 -6.29 -11.78 -15.23
CA GLU A 105 -7.41 -11.15 -14.56
C GLU A 105 -8.30 -12.24 -13.95
N PHE A 106 -8.66 -12.07 -12.68
CA PHE A 106 -9.64 -12.92 -12.00
C PHE A 106 -10.76 -12.03 -11.45
N ARG A 107 -12.00 -12.50 -11.56
CA ARG A 107 -13.20 -11.78 -11.11
C ARG A 107 -13.70 -12.32 -9.79
N MET A 108 -14.78 -11.73 -9.27
CA MET A 108 -15.38 -12.15 -8.01
C MET A 108 -15.76 -13.64 -8.00
N SER A 109 -15.39 -14.37 -6.93
CA SER A 109 -15.67 -15.80 -6.76
C SER A 109 -17.15 -16.14 -6.62
N GLN A 110 -17.97 -15.13 -6.36
CA GLN A 110 -19.40 -15.26 -6.19
C GLN A 110 -20.15 -14.37 -7.18
N PRO A 111 -21.41 -14.71 -7.53
CA PRO A 111 -22.25 -13.85 -8.36
C PRO A 111 -22.51 -12.48 -7.72
N PHE A 112 -22.79 -11.48 -8.56
CA PHE A 112 -23.23 -10.16 -8.11
C PHE A 112 -24.36 -10.26 -7.07
N GLY A 113 -24.20 -9.57 -5.95
CA GLY A 113 -25.20 -9.52 -4.89
C GLY A 113 -25.21 -10.73 -3.96
N TYR A 114 -24.19 -11.61 -4.03
CA TYR A 114 -23.98 -12.68 -3.07
C TYR A 114 -24.05 -12.17 -1.63
N LEU A 115 -24.67 -12.96 -0.75
CA LEU A 115 -24.75 -12.71 0.69
C LEU A 115 -23.88 -13.72 1.41
N ASP A 116 -22.90 -13.23 2.17
CA ASP A 116 -22.07 -14.09 3.02
C ASP A 116 -22.85 -14.64 4.23
N GLY A 117 -22.16 -15.40 5.09
CA GLY A 117 -22.74 -15.98 6.31
C GLY A 117 -23.31 -14.96 7.31
N ASN A 118 -22.90 -13.70 7.21
CA ASN A 118 -23.33 -12.58 8.06
C ASN A 118 -24.22 -11.58 7.29
N PHE A 119 -24.69 -11.96 6.10
CA PHE A 119 -25.53 -11.18 5.19
C PHE A 119 -24.90 -9.90 4.62
N ASN A 120 -23.57 -9.72 4.68
CA ASN A 120 -22.95 -8.65 3.91
C ASN A 120 -23.03 -9.00 2.43
N ARG A 121 -23.31 -7.98 1.61
CA ARG A 121 -23.56 -8.17 0.18
C ARG A 121 -22.34 -7.83 -0.63
N TRP A 122 -21.82 -8.79 -1.38
CA TRP A 122 -20.73 -8.56 -2.32
C TRP A 122 -21.27 -7.94 -3.60
N LEU A 123 -20.59 -6.91 -4.10
CA LEU A 123 -21.03 -6.17 -5.28
C LEU A 123 -20.09 -6.40 -6.44
N ASP A 124 -18.77 -6.33 -6.22
CA ASP A 124 -17.79 -6.59 -7.26
C ASP A 124 -16.44 -6.96 -6.65
N ALA A 125 -15.62 -7.67 -7.41
CA ALA A 125 -14.22 -7.89 -7.10
C ALA A 125 -13.41 -8.12 -8.39
N ILE A 126 -12.19 -7.62 -8.38
CA ILE A 126 -11.21 -7.83 -9.45
C ILE A 126 -9.83 -8.02 -8.84
N TYR A 127 -9.11 -8.97 -9.41
CA TYR A 127 -7.68 -9.09 -9.33
C TYR A 127 -7.14 -8.94 -10.74
N ALA A 128 -6.16 -8.06 -10.90
CA ALA A 128 -5.41 -7.90 -12.13
C ALA A 128 -3.93 -8.07 -11.82
N ARG A 129 -3.25 -8.76 -12.72
CA ARG A 129 -1.82 -8.98 -12.67
C ARG A 129 -1.18 -8.56 -13.98
N ASP A 130 -0.06 -7.86 -13.86
CA ASP A 130 0.80 -7.55 -14.99
C ASP A 130 2.08 -8.41 -15.02
N GLN A 131 2.78 -8.34 -16.15
CA GLN A 131 4.10 -8.90 -16.32
C GLN A 131 5.11 -8.13 -15.48
N HIS A 132 6.15 -8.82 -15.02
CA HIS A 132 7.24 -8.25 -14.25
C HIS A 132 8.51 -8.15 -15.09
N THR A 133 9.45 -7.30 -14.66
CA THR A 133 10.68 -7.07 -15.43
C THR A 133 11.90 -7.85 -14.90
N LYS A 134 11.68 -9.05 -14.35
CA LYS A 134 12.71 -9.82 -13.64
C LYS A 134 13.67 -10.56 -14.54
N GLY A 135 14.97 -10.32 -14.37
CA GLY A 135 16.01 -11.21 -14.92
C GLY A 135 16.09 -11.22 -16.44
N GLY A 136 15.74 -10.10 -17.09
CA GLY A 136 15.70 -9.96 -18.54
C GLY A 136 14.31 -10.13 -19.14
N GLU A 137 13.32 -10.53 -18.32
CA GLU A 137 11.90 -10.41 -18.65
C GLU A 137 11.51 -8.94 -18.85
N MET A 138 10.53 -8.70 -19.71
CA MET A 138 9.99 -7.39 -20.02
C MET A 138 8.49 -7.35 -19.74
N ASP A 139 8.01 -6.16 -19.41
CA ASP A 139 6.60 -5.82 -19.38
C ASP A 139 6.23 -5.18 -20.73
N LEU A 140 5.14 -5.64 -21.34
CA LEU A 140 4.65 -5.18 -22.63
C LEU A 140 4.03 -3.77 -22.59
N THR A 141 3.67 -3.29 -21.40
CA THR A 141 2.82 -2.10 -21.18
C THR A 141 3.47 -0.99 -20.34
N VAL A 142 4.81 -0.92 -20.31
CA VAL A 142 5.53 0.16 -19.64
C VAL A 142 5.29 1.51 -20.31
N PHE A 143 5.14 2.58 -19.52
CA PHE A 143 5.12 3.96 -20.04
C PHE A 143 6.39 4.27 -20.86
N GLY A 144 6.17 4.54 -22.14
CA GLY A 144 7.22 4.58 -23.16
C GLY A 144 7.89 5.94 -23.33
N GLY A 145 7.19 7.01 -22.92
CA GLY A 145 7.52 8.41 -23.09
C GLY A 145 6.31 9.23 -23.53
N GLY A 146 6.45 10.57 -23.51
CA GLY A 146 5.36 11.53 -23.65
C GLY A 146 5.27 12.41 -22.40
N ASP A 147 4.20 13.19 -22.29
CA ASP A 147 3.85 13.84 -21.02
C ASP A 147 3.23 12.74 -20.15
N ASP A 148 4.07 11.87 -19.57
CA ASP A 148 3.70 10.66 -18.81
C ASP A 148 3.91 10.81 -17.30
N LYS A 149 3.76 12.04 -16.81
CA LYS A 149 3.87 12.41 -15.39
C LYS A 149 2.50 12.74 -14.80
N ASN A 150 2.44 12.84 -13.48
CA ASN A 150 1.25 13.32 -12.79
C ASN A 150 0.85 14.69 -13.35
N PHE A 151 -0.44 14.86 -13.66
CA PHE A 151 -1.04 16.07 -14.24
C PHE A 151 -0.87 16.24 -15.75
N ASP A 152 -0.11 15.37 -16.41
CA ASP A 152 -0.01 15.39 -17.85
C ASP A 152 -1.24 14.75 -18.50
N ASP A 153 -1.53 15.15 -19.74
CA ASP A 153 -2.69 14.66 -20.49
C ASP A 153 -2.52 13.16 -20.85
N PRO A 154 -3.36 12.27 -20.29
CA PRO A 154 -3.30 10.83 -20.57
C PRO A 154 -3.47 10.48 -22.05
N SER A 155 -4.07 11.36 -22.86
CA SER A 155 -4.23 11.16 -24.30
C SER A 155 -2.88 11.06 -25.05
N THR A 156 -1.82 11.60 -24.43
CA THR A 156 -0.47 11.63 -25.00
C THR A 156 0.41 10.49 -24.52
N TRP A 157 -0.07 9.68 -23.57
CA TRP A 157 0.69 8.59 -22.99
C TRP A 157 0.93 7.50 -24.02
N SER A 158 2.19 7.09 -24.16
CA SER A 158 2.55 5.94 -25.00
C SER A 158 3.01 4.80 -24.11
N TYR A 159 2.79 3.58 -24.60
CA TYR A 159 3.27 2.35 -23.98
C TYR A 159 4.28 1.67 -24.89
N LYS A 160 5.22 0.93 -24.28
CA LYS A 160 6.20 0.11 -24.98
C LYS A 160 6.55 -1.11 -24.15
N GLU A 161 7.11 -2.10 -24.82
CA GLU A 161 7.80 -3.17 -24.13
C GLU A 161 9.09 -2.64 -23.48
N GLY A 162 9.28 -2.91 -22.19
CA GLY A 162 10.40 -2.35 -21.46
C GLY A 162 10.62 -2.92 -20.05
N ASP A 163 11.58 -2.30 -19.38
CA ASP A 163 11.94 -2.56 -17.98
C ASP A 163 11.71 -1.27 -17.15
N VAL A 164 11.24 -1.44 -15.93
CA VAL A 164 11.08 -0.38 -14.92
C VAL A 164 11.83 -0.76 -13.64
N PRO A 165 12.25 0.22 -12.81
CA PRO A 165 12.83 -0.10 -11.51
C PRO A 165 11.88 -0.98 -10.69
N GLN A 166 12.40 -2.07 -10.11
CA GLN A 166 11.60 -3.11 -9.43
C GLN A 166 10.65 -2.58 -8.33
N LYS A 167 11.01 -1.47 -7.68
CA LYS A 167 10.18 -0.83 -6.64
C LYS A 167 8.98 -0.06 -7.21
N ASN A 168 8.99 0.25 -8.50
CA ASN A 168 7.92 0.94 -9.23
C ASN A 168 7.13 -0.03 -10.12
N ASP A 169 7.53 -1.30 -10.16
CA ASP A 169 6.92 -2.38 -10.94
C ASP A 169 5.72 -2.90 -10.15
N ILE A 170 4.53 -2.35 -10.41
CA ILE A 170 3.26 -2.80 -9.81
C ILE A 170 2.88 -4.11 -10.49
N ILE A 171 2.76 -5.18 -9.72
CA ILE A 171 2.56 -6.51 -10.29
C ILE A 171 1.13 -6.97 -10.13
N ASP A 172 0.58 -6.83 -8.93
CA ASP A 172 -0.77 -7.26 -8.61
C ASP A 172 -1.59 -6.07 -8.14
N ALA A 173 -2.84 -5.98 -8.56
CA ALA A 173 -3.81 -4.99 -8.11
C ALA A 173 -5.14 -5.67 -7.80
N TYR A 174 -5.75 -5.27 -6.69
CA TYR A 174 -6.96 -5.86 -6.15
C TYR A 174 -7.97 -4.76 -5.84
N ALA A 175 -9.23 -4.99 -6.17
CA ALA A 175 -10.32 -4.17 -5.66
C ALA A 175 -11.51 -5.05 -5.30
N HIS A 176 -12.18 -4.73 -4.19
CA HIS A 176 -13.40 -5.40 -3.78
C HIS A 176 -14.39 -4.40 -3.20
N ILE A 177 -15.67 -4.57 -3.53
CA ILE A 177 -16.75 -3.74 -3.04
C ILE A 177 -17.79 -4.62 -2.37
N ARG A 178 -18.13 -4.30 -1.12
CA ARG A 178 -19.23 -4.96 -0.41
C ARG A 178 -20.04 -3.98 0.43
N ARG A 179 -21.27 -4.35 0.75
CA ARG A 179 -22.15 -3.59 1.66
C ARG A 179 -22.35 -4.36 2.94
N SER A 180 -22.09 -3.71 4.08
CA SER A 180 -22.29 -4.31 5.39
C SER A 180 -23.76 -4.53 5.71
N ALA A 181 -24.13 -5.70 6.26
CA ALA A 181 -25.51 -6.00 6.64
C ALA A 181 -26.03 -5.09 7.77
N GLY A 182 -25.21 -4.91 8.81
CA GLY A 182 -25.61 -4.19 10.01
C GLY A 182 -25.66 -2.68 9.82
N THR A 183 -24.60 -2.10 9.24
CA THR A 183 -24.47 -0.63 9.09
C THR A 183 -25.02 -0.11 7.77
N GLN A 184 -25.21 -0.98 6.77
CA GLN A 184 -25.53 -0.61 5.39
C GLN A 184 -24.45 0.25 4.70
N ASN A 185 -23.27 0.40 5.32
CA ASN A 185 -22.14 1.09 4.73
C ASN A 185 -21.61 0.33 3.51
N LEU A 186 -21.23 1.09 2.48
CA LEU A 186 -20.44 0.59 1.36
C LEU A 186 -18.96 0.62 1.76
N TRP A 187 -18.31 -0.53 1.66
CA TRP A 187 -16.88 -0.69 1.86
C TRP A 187 -16.22 -0.97 0.53
N VAL A 188 -15.12 -0.27 0.28
CA VAL A 188 -14.27 -0.45 -0.88
C VAL A 188 -12.89 -0.78 -0.36
N PHE A 189 -12.37 -1.91 -0.78
CA PHE A 189 -11.06 -2.42 -0.44
C PHE A 189 -10.19 -2.32 -1.68
N PHE A 190 -8.95 -1.91 -1.47
CA PHE A 190 -7.92 -1.86 -2.49
C PHE A 190 -6.67 -2.55 -1.96
N GLY A 191 -5.96 -3.22 -2.85
CA GLY A 191 -4.64 -3.77 -2.58
C GLY A 191 -3.79 -3.62 -3.83
N ALA A 192 -2.47 -3.52 -3.65
CA ALA A 192 -1.54 -3.75 -4.74
C ALA A 192 -0.19 -4.20 -4.21
N THR A 193 0.57 -4.91 -5.04
CA THR A 193 1.93 -5.35 -4.73
C THR A 193 2.89 -4.67 -5.68
N THR A 194 4.10 -4.40 -5.18
CA THR A 194 5.24 -4.07 -6.03
C THR A 194 6.23 -5.22 -5.98
N ARG A 195 6.99 -5.39 -7.06
CA ARG A 195 7.93 -6.50 -7.18
C ARG A 195 9.02 -6.53 -6.10
N SER A 196 9.35 -5.37 -5.52
CA SER A 196 10.38 -5.26 -4.47
C SER A 196 9.90 -4.38 -3.32
N PRO A 197 9.99 -4.86 -2.06
CA PRO A 197 9.65 -4.06 -0.89
C PRO A 197 10.77 -3.06 -0.52
N ASN A 198 11.86 -2.99 -1.30
CA ASN A 198 13.04 -2.21 -0.95
C ASN A 198 13.11 -0.87 -1.69
N GLY A 199 13.32 0.20 -0.91
CA GLY A 199 13.50 1.56 -1.37
C GLY A 199 12.23 2.40 -1.22
N ASP A 200 12.39 3.72 -1.27
CA ASP A 200 11.26 4.64 -1.07
C ASP A 200 10.40 4.69 -2.35
N ASN A 201 9.17 4.22 -2.23
CA ASN A 201 8.09 4.35 -3.19
C ASN A 201 6.79 4.67 -2.43
N TYR A 202 5.83 5.25 -3.15
CA TYR A 202 4.50 5.53 -2.62
C TYR A 202 3.49 4.99 -3.64
N LEU A 203 2.43 4.39 -3.13
CA LEU A 203 1.26 3.99 -3.91
C LEU A 203 0.05 4.69 -3.29
N ASP A 204 -0.74 5.32 -4.14
CA ASP A 204 -2.03 5.90 -3.80
C ASP A 204 -3.15 5.28 -4.64
N PHE A 205 -4.36 5.36 -4.10
CA PHE A 205 -5.58 4.92 -4.77
C PHE A 205 -6.52 6.13 -4.87
N GLU A 206 -7.03 6.37 -6.05
CA GLU A 206 -7.84 7.54 -6.36
C GLU A 206 -9.27 7.10 -6.68
N VAL A 207 -10.23 7.65 -5.94
CA VAL A 207 -11.66 7.35 -6.15
C VAL A 207 -12.36 8.61 -6.60
N PHE A 208 -12.79 8.60 -7.87
CA PHE A 208 -13.58 9.68 -8.43
C PHE A 208 -15.03 9.59 -7.94
N ARG A 209 -15.59 10.73 -7.53
CA ARG A 209 -16.99 10.83 -7.06
C ARG A 209 -17.98 11.12 -8.18
N ALA A 210 -17.48 11.50 -9.34
CA ALA A 210 -18.23 11.80 -10.53
C ALA A 210 -17.57 11.09 -11.71
N ASP A 211 -18.31 10.93 -12.80
CA ASP A 211 -17.79 10.32 -14.01
C ASP A 211 -16.59 11.12 -14.53
N VAL A 212 -15.56 10.39 -14.95
CA VAL A 212 -14.42 10.96 -15.66
C VAL A 212 -14.76 10.87 -17.14
N GLU A 213 -15.12 12.00 -17.72
CA GLU A 213 -15.39 12.13 -19.16
C GLU A 213 -14.18 12.75 -19.86
N TYR A 214 -13.96 12.35 -21.11
CA TYR A 214 -12.99 12.97 -22.00
C TYR A 214 -13.72 14.05 -22.82
N ASP A 215 -13.23 15.30 -22.77
CA ASP A 215 -13.72 16.40 -23.61
C ASP A 215 -13.20 16.31 -25.06
#